data_AF-A0A382VLD7-F1
#
_entry.id   AF-A0A382VLD7-F1
#
_cell.length_a   1.000
_cell.length_b   1.000
_cell.length_c   1.000
_cell.angle_alpha   90.00
_cell.angle_beta   90.00
_cell.angle_gamma   90.00
#
_symmetry.space_group_name_H-M   'P 1'
#
loop_
_entity.id
_entity.type
_entity.pdbx_description
1 polymer ?
#
loop_
_entity_poly.entity_id
_entity_poly.type
_entity_poly.pdbx_seq_one_letter_code
_entity_poly.pdbx_strand_id
1 'polypeptide(L)' 'MSSGLTIAIDAMGGDFGSSEIIPAALFSLNKHKKLNLILVGKEDILHEEIKKHNSRDNERITI' A
#
# COMPACT_ATOMS: atom_id res chain seq x y z
N MET A 1 -7.02 -7.96 22.44
CA MET A 1 -6.12 -7.21 21.54
C MET A 1 -5.64 -8.17 20.45
N SER A 2 -6.33 -8.30 19.31
CA SER A 2 -5.69 -9.01 18.18
C SER A 2 -4.84 -8.00 17.43
N SER A 3 -3.55 -7.99 17.71
CA SER A 3 -2.59 -7.17 16.96
C SER A 3 -2.75 -7.44 15.47
N GLY A 4 -3.04 -6.40 14.68
CA GLY A 4 -3.13 -6.53 13.23
C GLY A 4 -1.79 -6.98 12.64
N LEU A 5 -1.82 -7.77 11.57
CA LEU A 5 -0.62 -8.16 10.85
C LEU A 5 -0.15 -6.96 10.03
N THR A 6 1.09 -6.53 10.25
CA THR A 6 1.68 -5.40 9.52
C THR A 6 2.83 -5.90 8.65
N ILE A 7 2.81 -5.55 7.37
CA ILE A 7 3.83 -5.96 6.39
C ILE A 7 4.39 -4.69 5.73
N ALA A 8 5.72 -4.60 5.68
CA ALA A 8 6.42 -3.60 4.87
C ALA A 8 6.69 -4.17 3.46
N ILE A 9 6.42 -3.37 2.43
CA ILE A 9 6.56 -3.74 1.02
C ILE A 9 7.45 -2.71 0.35
N ASP A 10 8.52 -3.15 -0.33
CA ASP A 10 9.25 -2.28 -1.27
C ASP A 10 8.36 -2.04 -2.48
N ALA A 11 7.86 -0.81 -2.60
CA ALA A 11 6.94 -0.39 -3.66
C ALA A 11 7.66 0.17 -4.90
N MET A 12 8.99 0.15 -4.92
CA MET A 12 9.81 0.64 -6.03
C MET A 12 10.43 -0.48 -6.86
N GLY A 13 10.54 -1.69 -6.30
CA GLY A 13 11.17 -2.83 -6.95
C GLY A 13 10.32 -3.49 -8.05
N GLY A 14 11.01 -4.04 -9.05
CA GLY A 14 10.42 -4.79 -10.16
C GLY A 14 10.18 -3.95 -11.42
N ASP A 15 9.89 -4.63 -12.54
CA ASP A 15 9.75 -3.99 -13.87
C ASP A 15 8.60 -2.99 -13.94
N PHE A 16 7.59 -3.18 -13.09
CA PHE A 16 6.39 -2.34 -13.04
C PHE A 16 6.27 -1.50 -11.75
N GLY A 17 7.12 -1.75 -10.74
CA GLY A 17 7.21 -0.94 -9.52
C GLY A 17 5.86 -0.53 -8.89
N SER A 18 5.73 0.75 -8.56
CA SER A 18 4.59 1.29 -7.83
C SER A 18 3.26 1.19 -8.58
N SER A 19 3.25 1.19 -9.91
CA SER A 19 1.98 1.15 -10.67
C SER A 19 1.22 -0.16 -10.53
N GLU A 20 1.92 -1.26 -10.21
CA GLU A 20 1.28 -2.57 -9.95
C GLU A 20 1.21 -2.90 -8.46
N ILE A 21 2.21 -2.46 -7.68
CA ILE A 21 2.25 -2.76 -6.24
C ILE A 21 1.13 -2.04 -5.49
N ILE A 22 0.82 -0.79 -5.84
CA ILE A 22 -0.25 -0.02 -5.19
C ILE A 22 -1.63 -0.66 -5.37
N PRO A 23 -2.11 -0.99 -6.59
CA PRO A 23 -3.41 -1.65 -6.73
C PRO A 23 -3.45 -3.01 -6.05
N ALA A 24 -2.36 -3.78 -6.07
CA ALA A 24 -2.26 -5.07 -5.37
C ALA A 24 -2.33 -4.91 -3.84
N ALA A 25 -1.66 -3.89 -3.28
CA ALA A 25 -1.70 -3.54 -1.87
C ALA A 25 -3.13 -3.17 -1.42
N LEU A 26 -3.80 -2.30 -2.18
CA LEU A 26 -5.18 -1.89 -1.92
C LEU A 26 -6.16 -3.07 -1.99
N PHE A 27 -6.01 -3.94 -2.99
CA PHE A 27 -6.79 -5.17 -3.09
C PHE A 27 -6.60 -6.07 -1.86
N SER A 28 -5.36 -6.23 -1.42
CA SER A 28 -5.01 -7.07 -0.26
C SER A 28 -5.59 -6.52 1.05
N LEU A 29 -5.55 -5.20 1.24
CA LEU A 29 -6.18 -4.53 2.38
C LEU A 29 -7.70 -4.74 2.42
N ASN A 30 -8.36 -4.78 1.26
CA ASN A 30 -9.79 -5.05 1.17
C ASN A 30 -10.14 -6.49 1.55
N LYS A 31 -9.32 -7.45 1.09
CA LYS A 31 -9.48 -8.89 1.34
C LYS A 31 -9.16 -9.27 2.79
N HIS A 32 -8.16 -8.62 3.41
CA HIS A 32 -7.68 -8.95 4.74
C HIS A 32 -7.93 -7.79 5.72
N LYS A 33 -9.03 -7.87 6.48
CA LYS A 33 -9.46 -6.79 7.40
C LYS A 33 -8.49 -6.51 8.56
N LYS A 34 -7.62 -7.46 8.90
CA LYS A 34 -6.59 -7.32 9.95
C LYS A 34 -5.20 -7.01 9.41
N LEU A 35 -5.07 -6.80 8.09
CA LEU A 35 -3.81 -6.43 7.44
C LEU A 35 -3.64 -4.91 7.48
N ASN A 36 -2.43 -4.49 7.82
CA ASN A 36 -1.90 -3.15 7.64
C ASN A 36 -0.66 -3.23 6.73
N LEU A 37 -0.46 -2.24 5.88
CA LEU A 37 0.66 -2.18 4.94
C LEU A 37 1.47 -0.90 5.12
N ILE A 38 2.79 -1.05 5.01
CA ILE A 38 3.76 0.04 4.94
C ILE A 38 4.43 -0.03 3.57
N LEU A 39 4.34 1.03 2.76
CA LEU A 39 4.88 1.09 1.42
C LEU A 39 6.23 1.82 1.43
N VAL A 40 7.31 1.07 1.33
CA VAL A 40 8.66 1.64 1.34
C VAL A 40 9.05 2.08 -0.06
N GLY A 41 9.41 3.35 -0.23
CA GLY A 41 9.82 3.88 -1.53
C GLY A 41 9.92 5.39 -1.58
N LYS A 42 9.83 5.95 -2.79
CA LYS A 42 9.81 7.40 -3.00
C LYS A 42 8.42 7.94 -2.68
N GLU A 43 8.31 8.64 -1.55
CA GLU A 43 7.05 9.11 -0.99
C GLU A 43 6.18 9.88 -2.01
N ASP A 44 6.77 10.83 -2.75
CA ASP A 44 6.04 11.62 -3.76
C ASP A 44 5.37 10.76 -4.84
N ILE A 45 6.08 9.74 -5.34
CA ILE A 45 5.58 8.83 -6.38
C ILE A 45 4.45 7.96 -5.81
N LEU A 46 4.63 7.46 -4.60
CA LEU A 46 3.65 6.59 -3.94
C LEU A 46 2.36 7.34 -3.61
N HIS A 47 2.45 8.58 -3.11
CA HIS A 47 1.26 9.42 -2.88
C HIS A 47 0.52 9.71 -4.18
N GLU A 48 1.23 10.04 -5.26
CA GLU A 48 0.60 10.29 -6.56
C GLU A 48 -0.09 9.05 -7.11
N GLU A 49 0.52 7.87 -6.98
CA GLU A 49 -0.08 6.62 -7.44
C GLU A 49 -1.32 6.24 -6.61
N ILE A 50 -1.25 6.37 -5.28
CA ILE A 50 -2.41 6.12 -4.40
C ILE A 50 -3.57 7.07 -4.71
N LYS A 51 -3.28 8.35 -5.00
CA LYS A 51 -4.31 9.32 -5.42
C LYS A 51 -5.02 8.89 -6.69
N LYS A 52 -4.32 8.32 -7.69
CA LYS A 52 -4.94 7.81 -8.93
C LYS A 52 -5.98 6.72 -8.66
N HIS A 53 -5.78 5.92 -7.62
CA HIS A 53 -6.69 4.83 -7.24
C HIS A 53 -7.82 5.26 -6.28
N ASN A 54 -8.07 6.58 -6.12
CA ASN A 54 -9.10 7.14 -5.22
C ASN A 54 -9.04 6.64 -3.77
N SER A 55 -7.89 6.12 -3.34
CA SER A 55 -7.69 5.59 -1.99
C SER A 55 -7.06 6.64 -1.10
N ARG A 56 -7.69 7.82 -1.04
CA ARG A 56 -7.34 8.85 -0.06
C ARG A 56 -7.84 8.35 1.30
N ASP A 57 -6.92 8.20 2.25
CA ASP A 57 -7.20 7.91 3.66
C ASP A 57 -7.68 6.48 3.98
N ASN A 58 -6.91 5.47 3.58
CA ASN A 58 -7.04 4.16 4.20
C ASN A 58 -6.15 4.12 5.44
N GLU A 59 -6.74 4.16 6.65
CA GLU A 59 -6.01 4.16 7.94
C GLU A 59 -5.06 2.95 8.11
N ARG A 60 -5.17 1.94 7.24
CA ARG A 60 -4.36 0.71 7.24
C ARG A 60 -3.27 0.69 6.17
N ILE A 61 -3.05 1.78 5.44
CA ILE A 61 -1.91 1.96 4.53
C ILE A 61 -1.09 3.18 4.94
N THR A 62 0.22 3.02 5.00
CA THR A 62 1.19 4.08 5.30
C THR A 62 2.34 3.97 4.31
N ILE A 63 3.08 5.06 4.11
CA ILE A 63 4.26 5.13 3.23
C ILE A 63 5.47 5.36 4.12
#